data_AF-A0A1H0AW23-F1
#
_entry.id   AF-A0A1H0AW23-F1
#
_cell.length_a   1.000
_cell.length_b   1.000
_cell.length_c   1.000
_cell.angle_alpha   90.00
_cell.angle_beta   90.00
_cell.angle_gamma   90.00
#
_symmetry.space_group_name_H-M   'P 1'
#
loop_
_entity.id
_entity.type
_entity.pdbx_description
1 polymer ?
#
loop_
_entity_poly.entity_id
_entity_poly.type
_entity_poly.pdbx_seq_one_letter_code
_entity_poly.pdbx_strand_id
1 'polypeptide(L)'
;MIKRRFSLAFSLLWRAYVLHFMYSFLCVIVLGLTFGNRMIGSKNFLLYGPSVALGVYALLLVILEAGWRINLLRAVFGGRLKRSLAEWRTYVLLLTLLITTMATVDALIAFFAAGNVWLVYKLYGGPLLFAVGVFTIGWTQATPITLEVSTAPIENTSA
;
A
#
# COMPACT_ATOMS: atom_id res chain seq x y z
N MET A 1 10.47 7.68 -21.77
CA MET A 1 10.25 7.84 -20.31
C MET A 1 8.93 7.26 -19.82
N ILE A 2 7.80 7.52 -20.47
CA ILE A 2 6.46 7.04 -20.03
C ILE A 2 6.36 5.51 -19.88
N LYS A 3 6.90 4.73 -20.83
CA LYS A 3 6.87 3.25 -20.79
C LYS A 3 7.55 2.69 -19.53
N ARG A 4 8.65 3.31 -19.09
CA ARG A 4 9.37 2.92 -17.87
C ARG A 4 8.57 3.23 -16.62
N ARG A 5 7.84 4.36 -16.58
CA ARG A 5 6.96 4.73 -15.46
C ARG A 5 5.80 3.76 -15.32
N PHE A 6 5.10 3.47 -16.42
CA PHE A 6 4.02 2.48 -16.44
C PHE A 6 4.51 1.09 -16.01
N SER A 7 5.63 0.63 -16.58
CA SER A 7 6.18 -0.69 -16.24
C SER A 7 6.53 -0.80 -14.75
N LEU A 8 7.13 0.24 -14.17
CA LEU A 8 7.44 0.26 -12.73
C LEU A 8 6.16 0.29 -11.89
N ALA A 9 5.21 1.17 -12.22
CA ALA A 9 3.95 1.31 -11.49
C ALA A 9 3.14 0.01 -11.51
N PHE A 10 3.01 -0.64 -12.67
CA PHE A 10 2.36 -1.94 -12.79
C PHE A 10 3.11 -3.04 -12.03
N SER A 11 4.45 -3.05 -12.08
CA SER A 11 5.23 -4.04 -11.35
C SER A 11 5.05 -3.88 -9.83
N LEU A 12 5.05 -2.65 -9.33
CA LEU A 12 4.82 -2.35 -7.92
C LEU A 12 3.37 -2.63 -7.49
N LEU A 13 2.40 -2.29 -8.35
CA LEU A 13 0.99 -2.63 -8.16
C LEU A 13 0.78 -4.14 -8.02
N TRP A 14 1.32 -4.93 -8.95
CA TRP A 14 1.25 -6.39 -8.88
C TRP A 14 1.84 -6.92 -7.57
N ARG A 15 3.02 -6.43 -7.17
CA ARG A 15 3.70 -6.90 -5.94
C ARG A 15 2.94 -6.50 -4.69
N ALA A 16 2.42 -5.28 -4.62
CA ALA A 16 1.60 -4.83 -3.51
C ALA A 16 0.30 -5.64 -3.42
N TYR A 17 -0.32 -5.94 -4.57
CA TYR A 17 -1.50 -6.80 -4.63
C TYR A 17 -1.21 -8.20 -4.12
N VAL A 18 -0.13 -8.85 -4.57
CA VAL A 18 0.26 -10.17 -4.06
C VAL A 18 0.54 -10.13 -2.56
N LEU A 19 1.24 -9.11 -2.07
CA LEU A 19 1.52 -9.00 -0.63
C LEU A 19 0.23 -8.80 0.18
N HIS A 20 -0.68 -7.95 -0.31
CA HIS A 20 -1.98 -7.74 0.32
C HIS A 20 -2.85 -9.01 0.27
N PHE A 21 -2.78 -9.78 -0.81
CA PHE A 21 -3.45 -11.07 -0.94
C PHE A 21 -2.90 -12.10 0.04
N MET A 22 -1.57 -12.22 0.17
CA MET A 22 -0.93 -13.11 1.14
C MET A 22 -1.34 -12.76 2.57
N TYR A 23 -1.32 -11.47 2.90
CA TYR A 23 -1.78 -11.00 4.21
C TYR A 23 -3.25 -11.32 4.45
N SER A 24 -4.12 -11.01 3.49
CA SER A 24 -5.56 -11.26 3.59
C SER A 24 -5.86 -12.75 3.74
N PHE A 25 -5.18 -13.60 2.98
CA PHE A 25 -5.29 -15.04 3.09
C PHE A 25 -4.88 -15.54 4.48
N LEU A 26 -3.75 -15.06 5.01
CA LEU A 26 -3.30 -15.41 6.34
C LEU A 26 -4.27 -14.93 7.42
N CYS A 27 -4.81 -13.71 7.29
CA CYS A 27 -5.87 -13.22 8.18
C CYS A 27 -7.13 -14.08 8.14
N VAL A 28 -7.58 -14.48 6.94
CA VAL A 28 -8.75 -15.37 6.80
C VAL A 28 -8.50 -16.72 7.46
N ILE A 29 -7.31 -17.31 7.29
CA ILE A 29 -6.96 -18.56 7.97
C ILE A 29 -6.97 -18.36 9.49
N VAL A 30 -6.24 -17.38 10.00
CA VAL A 30 -6.11 -17.17 11.46
C VAL A 30 -7.46 -16.85 12.08
N LEU A 31 -8.20 -15.89 11.51
CA LEU A 31 -9.48 -15.47 12.07
C LEU A 31 -10.59 -16.49 11.81
N GLY A 32 -10.61 -17.13 10.64
CA GLY A 32 -11.57 -18.17 10.29
C GLY A 32 -11.45 -19.40 11.17
N LEU A 33 -10.22 -19.88 11.42
CA LEU A 33 -9.96 -21.02 12.30
C LEU A 33 -10.21 -20.70 13.77
N THR A 34 -9.90 -19.47 14.22
CA THR A 34 -9.96 -19.11 15.64
C THR A 34 -11.33 -18.56 16.05
N PHE A 35 -12.03 -17.89 15.14
CA PHE A 35 -13.24 -17.10 15.44
C PHE A 35 -14.39 -17.26 14.44
N GLY A 36 -14.33 -18.20 13.49
CA GLY A 36 -15.28 -18.31 12.36
C GLY A 36 -16.76 -18.19 12.75
N ASN A 37 -17.21 -18.90 13.79
CA ASN A 37 -18.60 -18.83 14.25
C ASN A 37 -18.97 -17.47 14.88
N ARG A 38 -18.02 -16.78 15.52
CA ARG A 38 -18.25 -15.45 16.13
C ARG A 38 -18.20 -14.32 15.09
N MET A 39 -17.41 -14.48 14.03
CA MET A 39 -17.29 -13.49 12.95
C MET A 39 -18.59 -13.33 12.16
N ILE A 40 -19.29 -14.43 11.89
CA ILE A 40 -20.53 -14.41 11.09
C ILE A 40 -21.71 -13.86 11.91
N GLY A 41 -21.72 -14.08 13.22
CA GLY A 41 -22.82 -13.67 14.10
C GLY A 41 -22.81 -12.21 14.57
N SER A 42 -21.68 -11.50 14.44
CA SER A 42 -21.52 -10.15 14.99
C SER A 42 -21.46 -9.08 13.90
N LYS A 43 -22.53 -8.26 13.80
CA LYS A 43 -22.60 -7.10 12.90
C LYS A 43 -21.42 -6.15 13.08
N ASN A 44 -20.99 -5.91 14.32
CA ASN A 44 -19.85 -5.03 14.61
C ASN A 44 -18.54 -5.62 14.09
N PHE A 45 -18.37 -6.94 14.21
CA PHE A 45 -17.18 -7.60 13.68
C PHE A 45 -17.12 -7.49 12.15
N LEU A 46 -18.26 -7.67 11.49
CA LEU A 46 -18.37 -7.55 10.03
C LEU A 46 -18.09 -6.13 9.55
N LEU A 47 -18.53 -5.12 10.29
CA LEU A 47 -18.38 -3.70 9.96
C LEU A 47 -16.95 -3.18 10.21
N TYR A 48 -16.39 -3.42 11.40
CA TYR A 48 -15.11 -2.84 11.85
C TYR A 48 -13.91 -3.77 11.69
N GLY A 49 -14.12 -5.08 11.62
CA GLY A 49 -13.06 -6.09 11.45
C GLY A 49 -12.16 -5.80 10.25
N PRO A 50 -12.71 -5.42 9.09
CA PRO A 50 -11.89 -5.04 7.94
C PRO A 50 -10.97 -3.82 8.17
N SER A 51 -11.43 -2.79 8.89
CA SER A 51 -10.61 -1.62 9.21
C SER A 51 -9.47 -1.98 10.15
N VAL A 52 -9.76 -2.81 11.17
CA VAL A 52 -8.76 -3.35 12.09
C VAL A 52 -7.74 -4.20 11.33
N ALA A 53 -8.17 -5.06 10.41
CA ALA A 53 -7.29 -5.88 9.60
C ALA A 53 -6.34 -5.02 8.73
N LEU A 54 -6.81 -3.91 8.14
CA LEU A 54 -5.95 -2.98 7.42
C LEU A 54 -4.96 -2.26 8.37
N GLY A 55 -5.41 -1.87 9.56
CA GLY A 55 -4.54 -1.27 10.58
C GLY A 55 -3.41 -2.20 11.03
N VAL A 56 -3.74 -3.47 11.30
CA VAL A 56 -2.74 -4.51 11.63
C VAL A 56 -1.77 -4.72 10.46
N TYR A 57 -2.26 -4.68 9.22
CA TYR A 57 -1.40 -4.80 8.04
C TYR A 57 -0.38 -3.65 7.96
N ALA A 58 -0.84 -2.41 8.12
CA ALA A 58 0.03 -1.24 8.14
C ALA A 58 1.06 -1.34 9.28
N LEU A 59 0.63 -1.75 10.47
CA LEU A 59 1.52 -1.94 11.61
C LEU A 59 2.61 -2.99 11.34
N LEU A 60 2.26 -4.11 10.72
CA LEU A 60 3.23 -5.14 10.32
C LEU A 60 4.24 -4.58 9.32
N LEU A 61 3.80 -3.81 8.32
CA LEU A 61 4.72 -3.17 7.37
C LEU A 61 5.72 -2.24 8.08
N VAL A 62 5.26 -1.46 9.07
CA VAL A 62 6.13 -0.59 9.87
C VAL A 62 7.11 -1.39 10.70
N ILE A 63 6.64 -2.38 11.46
CA ILE A 63 7.50 -3.18 12.35
C ILE A 63 8.58 -3.90 11.55
N LEU A 64 8.20 -4.48 10.40
CA LEU A 64 9.15 -5.21 9.57
C LEU A 64 10.19 -4.29 8.94
N GLU A 65 9.80 -3.11 8.46
CA GLU A 65 10.73 -2.16 7.85
C GLU A 65 11.57 -1.40 8.89
N ALA A 66 10.95 -0.82 9.91
CA ALA A 66 11.63 0.01 10.91
C ALA A 66 12.31 -0.80 12.02
N GLY A 67 11.71 -1.91 12.44
CA GLY A 67 12.22 -2.76 13.52
C GLY A 67 13.25 -3.78 13.02
N TRP A 68 12.90 -4.59 12.02
CA TRP A 68 13.77 -5.67 11.54
C TRP A 68 14.55 -5.36 10.27
N ARG A 69 14.34 -4.18 9.66
CA ARG A 69 14.94 -3.79 8.36
C ARG A 69 14.64 -4.80 7.24
N ILE A 70 13.53 -5.53 7.38
CA ILE A 70 13.03 -6.49 6.40
C ILE A 70 12.00 -5.77 5.54
N ASN A 71 12.39 -5.48 4.32
CA ASN A 71 11.46 -4.94 3.33
C ASN A 71 10.69 -6.09 2.68
N LEU A 72 9.45 -6.35 3.10
CA LEU A 72 8.66 -7.48 2.57
C LEU A 72 8.50 -7.46 1.05
N LEU A 73 8.31 -6.30 0.44
CA LEU A 73 8.21 -6.19 -1.02
C LEU A 73 9.49 -6.60 -1.73
N ARG A 74 10.65 -6.27 -1.12
CA ARG A 74 11.95 -6.75 -1.57
C ARG A 74 12.17 -8.23 -1.18
N ALA A 75 11.68 -8.72 -0.06
CA ALA A 75 11.86 -10.12 0.33
C ALA A 75 11.09 -11.06 -0.63
N VAL A 76 9.84 -10.72 -0.95
CA VAL A 76 9.00 -11.55 -1.81
C VAL A 76 9.46 -11.50 -3.28
N PHE A 77 10.09 -10.41 -3.74
CA PHE A 77 10.37 -10.22 -5.17
C PHE A 77 11.67 -9.47 -5.53
N GLY A 78 12.61 -9.33 -4.59
CA GLY A 78 13.72 -8.37 -4.64
C GLY A 78 14.80 -8.61 -5.68
N GLY A 79 14.89 -9.81 -6.24
CA GLY A 79 15.87 -10.11 -7.29
C GLY A 79 15.59 -9.42 -8.63
N ARG A 80 14.33 -9.02 -8.91
CA ARG A 80 13.92 -8.60 -10.26
C ARG A 80 13.88 -7.08 -10.49
N LEU A 81 13.91 -6.26 -9.44
CA LEU A 81 13.90 -4.79 -9.54
C LEU A 81 15.20 -4.25 -8.94
N LYS A 82 16.15 -3.84 -9.80
CA LYS A 82 17.39 -3.17 -9.40
C LYS A 82 17.07 -1.76 -8.87
N ARG A 83 16.67 -1.67 -7.59
CA ARG A 83 16.38 -0.42 -6.87
C ARG A 83 17.25 -0.29 -5.63
N SER A 84 17.54 0.94 -5.25
CA SER A 84 18.34 1.21 -4.05
C SER A 84 17.53 0.92 -2.78
N LEU A 85 18.22 0.71 -1.66
CA LEU A 85 17.58 0.45 -0.37
C LEU A 85 16.73 1.64 0.11
N ALA A 86 17.15 2.87 -0.21
CA ALA A 86 16.39 4.08 0.10
C ALA A 86 15.06 4.15 -0.67
N GLU A 87 15.06 3.77 -1.96
CA GLU A 87 13.82 3.75 -2.75
C GLU A 87 12.81 2.73 -2.23
N TRP A 88 13.29 1.54 -1.84
CA TRP A 88 12.46 0.50 -1.23
C TRP A 88 11.84 0.95 0.09
N ARG A 89 12.61 1.67 0.93
CA ARG A 89 12.12 2.28 2.17
C ARG A 89 11.02 3.28 1.92
N THR A 90 11.26 4.25 1.03
CA THR A 90 10.26 5.27 0.68
C THR A 90 8.99 4.61 0.14
N TYR A 91 9.11 3.55 -0.66
CA TYR A 91 7.95 2.81 -1.15
C TYR A 91 7.15 2.15 -0.02
N VAL A 92 7.80 1.47 0.91
CA VAL A 92 7.10 0.83 2.04
C VAL A 92 6.43 1.86 2.95
N LEU A 93 7.07 3.00 3.20
CA LEU A 93 6.47 4.09 3.97
C LEU A 93 5.23 4.67 3.29
N LEU A 94 5.30 4.95 1.98
CA LEU A 94 4.15 5.44 1.22
C LEU A 94 3.03 4.40 1.13
N LEU A 95 3.37 3.13 0.97
CA LEU A 95 2.39 2.04 0.99
C LEU A 95 1.73 1.92 2.36
N THR A 96 2.50 2.00 3.45
CA THR A 96 1.98 1.98 4.82
C THR A 96 1.01 3.13 5.04
N LEU A 97 1.38 4.34 4.60
CA LEU A 97 0.52 5.51 4.69
C LEU A 97 -0.78 5.29 3.91
N LEU A 98 -0.70 4.74 2.68
CA LEU A 98 -1.87 4.40 1.89
C LEU A 98 -2.80 3.41 2.63
N ILE A 99 -2.26 2.31 3.16
CA ILE A 99 -3.04 1.32 3.91
C ILE A 99 -3.66 1.93 5.17
N THR A 100 -2.93 2.79 5.88
CA THR A 100 -3.44 3.49 7.08
C THR A 100 -4.59 4.43 6.73
N THR A 101 -4.44 5.20 5.64
CA THR A 101 -5.51 6.06 5.13
C THR A 101 -6.73 5.22 4.74
N MET A 102 -6.54 4.10 4.04
CA MET A 102 -7.64 3.20 3.69
C MET A 102 -8.33 2.62 4.93
N ALA A 103 -7.57 2.23 5.96
CA ALA A 103 -8.13 1.76 7.23
C ALA A 103 -8.99 2.85 7.90
N THR A 104 -8.50 4.09 7.88
CA THR A 104 -9.19 5.25 8.46
C THR A 104 -10.47 5.57 7.70
N VAL A 105 -10.41 5.63 6.37
CA VAL A 105 -11.58 5.86 5.51
C VAL A 105 -12.61 4.75 5.72
N ASP A 106 -12.16 3.50 5.78
CA ASP A 106 -13.05 2.37 6.03
C ASP A 106 -13.76 2.44 7.38
N ALA A 107 -13.02 2.82 8.44
CA ALA A 107 -13.59 3.01 9.77
C ALA A 107 -14.62 4.15 9.76
N LEU A 108 -14.29 5.28 9.12
CA LEU A 108 -15.22 6.41 9.01
C LEU A 108 -16.50 6.02 8.27
N ILE A 109 -16.40 5.28 7.17
CA ILE A 109 -17.56 4.79 6.43
C ILE A 109 -18.37 3.81 7.28
N ALA A 110 -17.70 2.92 8.02
CA ALA A 110 -18.37 2.02 8.97
C ALA A 110 -19.13 2.78 10.06
N PHE A 111 -18.56 3.88 10.61
CA PHE A 111 -19.20 4.67 11.66
C PHE A 111 -20.36 5.54 11.15
N PHE A 112 -20.20 6.17 9.99
CA PHE A 112 -21.10 7.26 9.57
C PHE A 112 -22.03 6.90 8.41
N ALA A 113 -21.73 5.87 7.63
CA ALA A 113 -22.50 5.55 6.43
C ALA A 113 -23.52 4.42 6.64
N ALA A 114 -24.54 4.39 5.80
CA ALA A 114 -25.46 3.26 5.74
C ALA A 114 -24.74 2.00 5.26
N GLY A 115 -25.19 0.82 5.71
CA GLY A 115 -24.58 -0.46 5.37
C GLY A 115 -24.42 -0.71 3.86
N ASN A 116 -25.34 -0.20 3.04
CA ASN A 116 -25.27 -0.30 1.58
C ASN A 116 -24.09 0.49 1.01
N VAL A 117 -23.82 1.68 1.54
CA VAL A 117 -22.69 2.52 1.12
C VAL A 117 -21.37 1.88 1.55
N TRP A 118 -21.32 1.33 2.77
CA TRP A 118 -20.18 0.55 3.24
C TRP A 118 -19.88 -0.64 2.32
N LEU A 119 -20.92 -1.39 1.91
CA LEU A 119 -20.77 -2.54 1.02
C LEU A 119 -20.27 -2.13 -0.38
N VAL A 120 -20.80 -1.05 -0.94
CA VAL A 120 -20.33 -0.49 -2.22
C VAL A 120 -18.87 -0.05 -2.13
N TYR A 121 -18.49 0.63 -1.04
CA TYR A 121 -17.10 0.99 -0.79
C TYR A 121 -16.20 -0.25 -0.73
N LYS A 122 -16.62 -1.32 -0.05
CA LYS A 122 -15.85 -2.56 0.04
C LYS A 122 -15.63 -3.25 -1.30
N LEU A 123 -16.66 -3.32 -2.13
CA LEU A 123 -16.61 -4.01 -3.42
C LEU A 123 -15.85 -3.24 -4.49
N TYR A 124 -15.98 -1.91 -4.49
CA TYR A 124 -15.48 -1.08 -5.59
C TYR A 124 -14.50 0.01 -5.12
N GLY A 125 -14.89 0.79 -4.10
CA GLY A 125 -14.13 1.95 -3.65
C GLY A 125 -12.75 1.60 -3.08
N GLY A 126 -12.68 0.66 -2.14
CA GLY A 126 -11.44 0.20 -1.51
C GLY A 126 -10.46 -0.39 -2.52
N PRO A 127 -10.84 -1.38 -3.33
CA PRO A 127 -9.96 -1.94 -4.37
C PRO A 127 -9.47 -0.90 -5.37
N LEU A 128 -10.33 0.04 -5.79
CA LEU A 128 -9.96 1.12 -6.70
C LEU A 128 -8.93 2.07 -6.03
N LEU A 129 -9.18 2.50 -4.80
CA LEU A 129 -8.26 3.37 -4.04
C LEU A 129 -6.91 2.71 -3.83
N PHE A 130 -6.89 1.41 -3.52
CA PHE A 130 -5.64 0.66 -3.41
C PHE A 130 -4.88 0.65 -4.74
N ALA A 131 -5.55 0.29 -5.83
CA ALA A 131 -4.93 0.19 -7.14
C ALA A 131 -4.36 1.53 -7.63
N VAL A 132 -5.18 2.59 -7.55
CA VAL A 132 -4.79 3.95 -7.96
C VAL A 132 -3.70 4.50 -7.05
N GLY A 133 -3.79 4.28 -5.73
CA GLY A 133 -2.79 4.72 -4.76
C GLY A 133 -1.43 4.09 -5.02
N VAL A 134 -1.37 2.77 -5.15
CA VAL A 134 -0.11 2.06 -5.44
C VAL A 134 0.45 2.46 -6.80
N PHE A 135 -0.40 2.58 -7.82
CA PHE A 135 0.02 3.04 -9.14
C PHE A 135 0.65 4.43 -9.06
N THR A 136 0.02 5.35 -8.33
CA THR A 136 0.51 6.73 -8.15
C THR A 136 1.86 6.75 -7.44
N ILE A 137 2.03 5.95 -6.38
CA ILE A 137 3.33 5.80 -5.69
C ILE A 137 4.40 5.29 -6.66
N GLY A 138 4.09 4.27 -7.46
CA GLY A 138 5.03 3.73 -8.44
C GLY A 138 5.36 4.72 -9.56
N TRP A 139 4.40 5.54 -9.95
CA TRP A 139 4.57 6.58 -10.96
C TRP A 139 5.50 7.69 -10.48
N THR A 140 5.28 8.23 -9.28
CA THR A 140 6.10 9.32 -8.71
C THR A 140 7.53 8.87 -8.45
N GLN A 141 7.72 7.62 -8.03
CA GLN A 141 9.05 7.06 -7.82
C GLN A 141 9.81 6.68 -9.09
N ALA A 142 9.17 6.71 -10.26
CA ALA A 142 9.83 6.53 -11.54
C ALA A 142 10.45 7.83 -12.09
N THR A 143 10.23 8.95 -11.40
CA THR A 143 10.74 10.28 -11.75
C THR A 143 12.14 10.46 -11.12
N PRO A 144 13.20 10.74 -11.91
CA PRO A 144 14.48 11.10 -11.34
C PRO A 144 14.34 12.45 -10.62
N ILE A 145 14.61 12.49 -9.32
CA ILE A 145 14.66 13.72 -8.51
C ILE A 145 15.73 14.71 -9.05
N THR A 146 16.66 14.23 -9.87
CA THR A 146 17.77 15.01 -10.45
C THR A 146 17.40 15.90 -11.64
N LEU A 147 16.17 15.85 -12.17
CA LEU A 147 15.80 16.71 -13.31
C LEU A 147 15.35 18.13 -12.92
N GLU A 148 15.17 18.45 -11.63
CA GLU A 148 14.80 19.80 -11.19
C GLU A 148 16.00 20.67 -10.72
N VAL A 149 17.21 20.12 -10.59
CA VAL A 149 18.38 20.87 -10.09
C VAL A 149 19.36 21.27 -11.22
N SER A 150 19.21 20.75 -12.44
CA SER A 150 20.16 20.94 -13.54
C SER A 150 19.69 21.93 -14.63
N THR A 151 19.04 23.02 -14.25
CA THR A 151 18.79 24.17 -15.14
C THR A 151 19.21 25.50 -14.52
N ALA A 152 20.23 25.50 -13.67
CA ALA A 152 21.02 26.71 -13.46
C ALA A 152 22.07 26.78 -14.59
N PRO A 153 22.04 27.78 -15.49
CA PRO A 153 23.11 27.98 -16.45
C PRO A 153 24.39 28.29 -15.66
N ILE A 154 25.46 27.53 -15.92
CA ILE A 154 26.81 27.96 -15.58
C ILE A 154 27.11 29.11 -16.55
N GLU A 155 26.92 30.34 -16.08
CA GLU A 155 27.38 31.52 -16.78
C GLU A 155 28.91 31.49 -16.77
N ASN A 156 29.49 31.08 -17.89
CA ASN A 156 30.90 31.26 -18.19
C ASN A 156 31.16 32.76 -18.28
N THR A 157 31.65 33.38 -17.21
CA THR A 157 32.33 34.67 -17.31
C THR A 157 33.84 34.40 -17.30
N SER A 158 34.38 34.22 -18.51
CA SER A 158 35.79 34.41 -18.80
C SER A 158 36.02 35.89 -19.12
N ALA A 159 36.79 36.60 -18.28
CA ALA A 159 37.63 37.75 -18.65
C ALA A 159 38.61 38.02 -17.50
#